data_AF-A0A4Q2RTF5-F1
#
_entry.id   AF-A0A4Q2RTF5-F1
#
_cell.length_a   1.000
_cell.length_b   1.000
_cell.length_c   1.000
_cell.angle_alpha   90.00
_cell.angle_beta   90.00
_cell.angle_gamma   90.00
#
_symmetry.space_group_name_H-M   'P 1'
#
loop_
_entity.id
_entity.type
_entity.pdbx_description
1 polymer ?
#
loop_
_entity_poly.entity_id
_entity_poly.type
_entity_poly.pdbx_seq_one_letter_code
_entity_poly.pdbx_strand_id
1 'polypeptide(L)'
;MPDTKKERSTVATKIRATLAQLLWLVCALAALVLALGALLIALDANRSNALVGWILDAADFVDLGVFSRVDGIKQFRGDGAGIKNALFNWGLGAIAWLVVGRLLDRIIKP
;
A
#
# COMPACT_ATOMS: atom_id res chain seq x y z
N MET A 1 34.53 -32.40 1.00
CA MET A 1 33.21 -31.94 1.49
C MET A 1 32.82 -30.61 0.82
N PRO A 2 32.29 -30.63 -0.42
CA PRO A 2 31.79 -29.44 -1.13
C PRO A 2 30.27 -29.17 -0.99
N ASP A 3 29.49 -30.14 -0.47
CA ASP A 3 28.01 -30.07 -0.49
C ASP A 3 27.41 -29.03 0.47
N THR A 4 28.07 -28.78 1.61
CA THR A 4 27.53 -27.91 2.68
C THR A 4 27.48 -26.42 2.31
N LYS A 5 28.35 -25.95 1.41
CA LYS A 5 28.38 -24.54 0.97
C LYS A 5 27.30 -24.25 -0.06
N LYS A 6 27.04 -25.19 -0.98
CA LYS A 6 26.02 -25.09 -2.03
C LYS A 6 24.61 -25.17 -1.44
N GLU A 7 24.42 -26.02 -0.44
CA GLU A 7 23.16 -26.15 0.31
C GLU A 7 22.83 -24.86 1.08
N ARG A 8 23.79 -24.28 1.82
CA ARG A 8 23.61 -22.98 2.51
C ARG A 8 23.28 -21.83 1.56
N SER A 9 23.91 -21.79 0.38
CA SER A 9 23.61 -20.77 -0.64
C SER A 9 22.17 -20.89 -1.16
N THR A 10 21.69 -22.12 -1.37
CA THR A 10 20.33 -22.38 -1.87
C THR A 10 19.27 -21.99 -0.84
N VAL A 11 19.51 -22.27 0.45
CA VAL A 11 18.62 -21.87 1.54
C VAL A 11 18.57 -20.34 1.68
N ALA A 12 19.72 -19.67 1.65
CA ALA A 12 19.78 -18.21 1.74
C ALA A 12 19.03 -17.52 0.58
N THR A 13 19.19 -18.03 -0.65
CA THR A 13 18.45 -17.56 -1.84
C THR A 13 16.95 -17.74 -1.69
N LYS A 14 16.48 -18.89 -1.19
CA LYS A 14 15.05 -19.15 -0.95
C LYS A 14 14.47 -18.20 0.10
N ILE A 15 15.16 -17.98 1.22
CA ILE A 15 14.71 -17.07 2.27
C ILE A 15 14.57 -15.64 1.73
N ARG A 16 15.57 -15.15 0.99
CA ARG A 16 15.52 -13.81 0.37
C ARG A 16 14.36 -13.67 -0.60
N ALA A 17 14.11 -14.69 -1.43
CA ALA A 17 12.98 -14.69 -2.36
C ALA A 17 11.63 -14.65 -1.63
N THR A 18 11.46 -15.44 -0.55
CA THR A 18 10.24 -15.43 0.26
C THR A 18 10.03 -14.08 0.95
N LEU A 19 11.09 -13.50 1.54
CA LEU A 19 11.01 -12.18 2.18
C LEU A 19 10.65 -11.08 1.17
N ALA A 20 11.27 -11.08 -0.01
CA ALA A 20 10.94 -10.15 -1.09
C ALA A 20 9.45 -10.24 -1.47
N GLN A 21 8.94 -11.47 -1.62
CA GLN A 21 7.55 -11.71 -1.96
C GLN A 21 6.58 -11.24 -0.86
N LEU A 22 6.89 -11.51 0.42
CA LEU A 22 6.07 -11.05 1.54
C LEU A 22 6.05 -9.53 1.65
N LEU A 23 7.20 -8.87 1.50
CA LEU A 23 7.28 -7.41 1.52
C LEU A 23 6.50 -6.79 0.36
N TRP A 24 6.63 -7.36 -0.84
CA TRP A 24 5.83 -6.94 -1.99
C TRP A 24 4.33 -7.09 -1.72
N LEU A 25 3.91 -8.23 -1.14
CA LEU A 25 2.50 -8.50 -0.83
C LEU A 25 1.94 -7.47 0.18
N VAL A 26 2.70 -7.15 1.23
CA VAL A 26 2.31 -6.13 2.22
C VAL A 26 2.13 -4.77 1.55
N CYS A 27 3.07 -4.37 0.68
CA CYS A 27 2.97 -3.11 -0.06
C CYS A 27 1.75 -3.11 -1.01
N ALA A 28 1.51 -4.22 -1.71
CA ALA A 28 0.36 -4.35 -2.61
C ALA A 28 -0.97 -4.30 -1.84
N LEU A 29 -1.03 -4.89 -0.64
CA LEU A 29 -2.20 -4.84 0.21
C LEU A 29 -2.46 -3.41 0.72
N ALA A 30 -1.44 -2.69 1.16
CA ALA A 30 -1.56 -1.28 1.54
C ALA A 30 -2.09 -0.43 0.38
N ALA A 31 -1.55 -0.63 -0.83
CA ALA A 31 -2.02 0.05 -2.03
C ALA A 31 -3.48 -0.28 -2.36
N LEU A 32 -3.88 -1.54 -2.22
CA LEU A 32 -5.26 -1.96 -2.42
C LEU A 32 -6.21 -1.29 -1.44
N VAL A 33 -5.85 -1.23 -0.15
CA VAL A 33 -6.66 -0.59 0.90
C VAL A 33 -6.86 0.90 0.59
N LEU A 34 -5.80 1.62 0.20
CA LEU A 34 -5.90 3.04 -0.20
C LEU A 34 -6.81 3.23 -1.41
N ALA A 35 -6.66 2.39 -2.44
CA ALA A 35 -7.49 2.45 -3.64
C ALA A 35 -8.97 2.17 -3.33
N LEU A 36 -9.25 1.17 -2.49
CA LEU A 36 -10.60 0.86 -2.02
C LEU A 36 -11.18 2.00 -1.18
N GLY A 37 -10.42 2.56 -0.24
CA GLY A 37 -10.86 3.71 0.55
C GLY A 37 -11.22 4.91 -0.33
N ALA A 38 -10.39 5.20 -1.34
CA ALA A 38 -10.64 6.29 -2.28
C ALA A 38 -11.92 6.06 -3.10
N LEU A 39 -12.12 4.82 -3.58
CA LEU A 39 -13.32 4.42 -4.32
C LEU A 39 -14.58 4.52 -3.45
N LEU A 40 -14.53 4.05 -2.20
CA LEU A 40 -15.65 4.10 -1.26
C LEU A 40 -16.07 5.54 -0.94
N ILE A 41 -15.10 6.47 -0.81
CA ILE A 41 -15.40 7.89 -0.64
C ILE A 41 -16.01 8.47 -1.91
N ALA A 42 -15.48 8.14 -3.08
CA ALA A 42 -15.97 8.67 -4.35
C ALA A 42 -17.38 8.20 -4.71
N LEU A 43 -17.74 6.98 -4.32
CA LEU A 43 -19.08 6.42 -4.51
C LEU A 43 -20.07 6.78 -3.39
N ASP A 44 -19.64 7.57 -2.42
CA ASP A 44 -20.42 7.90 -1.21
C ASP A 44 -20.98 6.64 -0.52
N ALA A 45 -20.12 5.63 -0.35
CA ALA A 45 -20.51 4.35 0.22
C ALA A 45 -21.03 4.53 1.66
N ASN A 46 -21.99 3.66 2.05
CA ASN A 46 -22.65 3.74 3.34
C ASN A 46 -21.65 3.57 4.51
N ARG A 47 -21.27 4.69 5.14
CA ARG A 47 -20.30 4.74 6.24
C ARG A 47 -20.79 4.15 7.56
N SER A 48 -22.10 3.86 7.68
CA SER A 48 -22.62 3.11 8.83
C SER A 48 -22.32 1.61 8.74
N ASN A 49 -21.87 1.12 7.58
CA ASN A 49 -21.45 -0.25 7.42
C ASN A 49 -20.06 -0.47 8.04
N ALA A 50 -19.95 -1.44 8.94
CA ALA A 50 -18.71 -1.74 9.64
C ALA A 50 -17.53 -2.07 8.70
N LEU A 51 -17.78 -2.73 7.57
CA LEU A 51 -16.73 -3.05 6.60
C LEU A 51 -16.23 -1.79 5.87
N VAL A 52 -17.16 -0.90 5.48
CA VAL A 52 -16.79 0.39 4.86
C VAL A 52 -15.96 1.22 5.84
N GLY A 53 -16.41 1.35 7.09
CA GLY A 53 -15.66 2.05 8.14
C GLY A 53 -14.27 1.45 8.34
N TRP A 54 -14.18 0.13 8.49
CA TRP A 54 -12.90 -0.56 8.67
C TRP A 54 -11.92 -0.34 7.51
N ILE A 55 -12.38 -0.34 6.26
CA ILE A 55 -11.52 -0.05 5.09
C ILE A 55 -11.03 1.40 5.13
N LEU A 56 -11.89 2.36 5.49
CA LEU A 56 -11.52 3.77 5.58
C LEU A 56 -10.48 4.02 6.69
N ASP A 57 -10.67 3.40 7.85
CA ASP A 57 -9.72 3.49 8.96
C ASP A 57 -8.38 2.84 8.60
N ALA A 58 -8.42 1.69 7.91
CA ALA A 58 -7.21 1.05 7.41
C ALA A 58 -6.48 1.93 6.37
N ALA A 59 -7.23 2.61 5.50
CA ALA A 59 -6.68 3.55 4.52
C ALA A 59 -6.03 4.78 5.18
N ASP A 60 -6.70 5.38 6.18
CA ASP A 60 -6.13 6.46 7.00
C ASP A 60 -4.84 5.98 7.73
N PHE A 61 -4.75 4.69 8.13
CA PHE A 61 -3.55 4.15 8.75
C PHE A 61 -2.37 3.98 7.77
N VAL A 62 -2.62 3.46 6.56
CA VAL A 62 -1.56 3.19 5.58
C VAL A 62 -1.21 4.36 4.66
N ASP A 63 -1.90 5.50 4.79
CA ASP A 63 -1.54 6.73 4.07
C ASP A 63 -0.28 7.44 4.64
N LEU A 64 0.17 6.98 5.82
CA LEU A 64 1.38 7.42 6.52
C LEU A 64 1.39 8.93 6.84
N GLY A 65 0.22 9.59 6.86
CA GLY A 65 0.05 11.03 7.03
C GLY A 65 0.41 11.85 5.79
N VAL A 66 1.46 11.47 5.06
CA VAL A 66 1.92 12.17 3.84
C VAL A 66 0.83 12.18 2.76
N PHE A 67 0.12 11.07 2.61
CA PHE A 67 -0.95 10.92 1.62
C PHE A 67 -2.34 11.14 2.20
N SER A 68 -2.45 11.87 3.32
CA SER A 68 -3.74 12.08 3.99
C SER A 68 -4.80 12.70 3.08
N ARG A 69 -6.03 12.21 3.18
CA ARG A 69 -7.20 12.84 2.53
C ARG A 69 -7.62 14.17 3.18
N VAL A 70 -7.16 14.47 4.40
CA VAL A 70 -7.49 15.71 5.12
C VAL A 70 -6.36 16.74 5.10
N ASP A 71 -5.10 16.30 5.10
CA ASP A 71 -3.92 17.20 5.09
C ASP A 71 -2.72 16.61 4.32
N GLY A 72 -2.97 15.89 3.24
CA GLY A 72 -1.93 15.34 2.38
C GLY A 72 -1.40 16.34 1.34
N ILE A 73 -0.53 15.83 0.47
CA ILE A 73 0.21 16.55 -0.60
C ILE A 73 -0.65 17.59 -1.33
N LYS A 74 -1.89 17.24 -1.69
CA LYS A 74 -2.80 18.17 -2.36
C LYS A 74 -4.07 18.39 -1.57
N GLN A 75 -4.36 19.66 -1.32
CA GLN A 75 -5.64 20.14 -0.79
C GLN A 75 -6.43 20.85 -1.88
N PHE A 76 -7.57 20.27 -2.24
CA PHE A 76 -8.62 20.88 -3.04
C PHE A 76 -9.58 21.65 -2.11
N ARG A 77 -10.23 22.68 -2.64
CA ARG A 77 -11.19 23.51 -1.92
C ARG A 77 -12.48 23.63 -2.73
N GLY A 78 -13.58 23.95 -2.05
CA GLY A 78 -14.91 24.06 -2.65
C GLY A 78 -15.58 22.71 -2.88
N ASP A 79 -16.49 22.67 -3.83
CA ASP A 79 -17.40 21.54 -4.01
C ASP A 79 -16.66 20.24 -4.38
N GLY A 80 -17.02 19.18 -3.66
CA GLY A 80 -16.43 17.86 -3.80
C GLY A 80 -14.96 17.77 -3.37
N ALA A 81 -14.44 18.77 -2.62
CA ALA A 81 -13.05 18.77 -2.17
C ALA A 81 -12.66 17.48 -1.42
N GLY A 82 -13.53 16.95 -0.56
CA GLY A 82 -13.26 15.71 0.16
C GLY A 82 -13.06 14.50 -0.76
N ILE A 83 -13.88 14.37 -1.81
CA ILE A 83 -13.74 13.30 -2.81
C ILE A 83 -12.45 13.49 -3.61
N LYS A 84 -12.19 14.71 -4.09
CA LYS A 84 -10.97 15.03 -4.86
C LYS A 84 -9.70 14.78 -4.04
N ASN A 85 -9.69 15.18 -2.78
CA ASN A 85 -8.58 14.93 -1.87
C ASN A 85 -8.34 13.43 -1.66
N ALA A 86 -9.40 12.67 -1.38
CA ALA A 86 -9.29 11.23 -1.19
C ALA A 86 -8.78 10.53 -2.46
N LEU A 87 -9.39 10.79 -3.62
CA LEU A 87 -8.98 10.20 -4.89
C LEU A 87 -7.53 10.55 -5.24
N PHE A 88 -7.12 11.80 -5.04
CA PHE A 88 -5.78 12.25 -5.41
C PHE A 88 -4.71 11.75 -4.43
N ASN A 89 -4.88 12.03 -3.13
CA ASN A 89 -3.83 11.74 -2.15
C ASN A 89 -3.71 10.23 -1.91
N TRP A 90 -4.82 9.52 -1.66
CA TRP A 90 -4.75 8.06 -1.47
C TRP A 90 -4.45 7.32 -2.78
N GLY A 91 -4.87 7.84 -3.94
CA GLY A 91 -4.45 7.32 -5.23
C GLY A 91 -2.94 7.40 -5.44
N LEU A 92 -2.32 8.55 -5.11
CA LEU A 92 -0.87 8.69 -5.11
C LEU A 92 -0.18 7.79 -4.08
N GLY A 93 -0.75 7.67 -2.87
CA GLY A 93 -0.24 6.79 -1.84
C GLY A 93 -0.23 5.32 -2.28
N ALA A 94 -1.28 4.88 -2.97
CA ALA A 94 -1.34 3.53 -3.53
C ALA A 94 -0.23 3.28 -4.56
N ILE A 95 0.00 4.24 -5.46
CA ILE A 95 1.11 4.18 -6.42
C ILE A 95 2.45 4.13 -5.68
N ALA A 96 2.65 4.97 -4.66
CA ALA A 96 3.88 5.03 -3.89
C ALA A 96 4.19 3.68 -3.22
N TRP A 97 3.20 3.05 -2.59
CA TRP A 97 3.35 1.71 -2.00
C TRP A 97 3.75 0.67 -3.05
N LEU A 98 3.13 0.66 -4.23
CA LEU A 98 3.48 -0.26 -5.31
C LEU A 98 4.91 -0.03 -5.81
N VAL A 99 5.32 1.22 -5.98
CA VAL A 99 6.68 1.57 -6.43
C VAL A 99 7.72 1.13 -5.39
N VAL A 100 7.51 1.45 -4.12
CA VAL A 100 8.41 1.04 -3.02
C VAL A 100 8.48 -0.48 -2.94
N GLY A 101 7.34 -1.17 -2.96
CA GLY A 101 7.31 -2.63 -2.95
C GLY A 101 8.04 -3.24 -4.14
N ARG A 102 7.91 -2.67 -5.35
CA ARG A 102 8.62 -3.13 -6.55
C ARG A 102 10.13 -2.91 -6.45
N LEU A 103 10.56 -1.79 -5.88
CA LEU A 103 11.99 -1.48 -5.68
C LEU A 103 12.61 -2.41 -4.64
N LEU A 104 11.94 -2.62 -3.50
CA LEU A 104 12.37 -3.56 -2.47
C LEU A 104 12.47 -4.98 -3.03
N ASP A 105 11.46 -5.42 -3.78
CA ASP A 105 11.47 -6.74 -4.43
C ASP A 105 12.67 -6.91 -5.37
N ARG A 106 13.01 -5.88 -6.15
CA ARG A 106 14.18 -5.90 -7.05
C ARG A 106 15.52 -5.89 -6.31
N ILE A 107 15.61 -5.22 -5.16
CA ILE A 107 16.86 -5.13 -4.39
C ILE A 107 17.11 -6.41 -3.59
N ILE A 108 16.04 -7.04 -3.08
CA ILE A 108 16.12 -8.21 -2.19
C ILE A 108 16.22 -9.51 -2.99
N LYS A 109 15.59 -9.58 -4.17
CA LYS A 109 15.74 -10.72 -5.05
C LYS A 109 17.21 -10.85 -5.49
N PRO A 110 17.79 -12.05 -5.36
CA PRO A 110 19.17 -12.31 -5.73
C PRO A 110 19.41 -12.23 -7.23
#